data_AF-A0A8J2A620-F1
#
_entry.id   AF-A0A8J2A620-F1
#
_cell.length_a   1.000
_cell.length_b   1.000
_cell.length_c   1.000
_cell.angle_alpha   90.00
_cell.angle_beta   90.00
_cell.angle_gamma   90.00
#
_symmetry.space_group_name_H-M   'P 1'
#
loop_
_entity.id
_entity.type
_entity.pdbx_description
1 polymer ?
#
loop_
_entity_poly.entity_id
_entity_poly.type
_entity_poly.pdbx_seq_one_letter_code
_entity_poly.pdbx_strand_id
1 'polypeptide(L)'
;MASMTEEEMLAWALKQSADQSTDEIDVGNPGDKKADGQNDRALTKKGAQYQLQSIVAHSGDTPHCGHYVTWCRRWETSTWICYNDSTASEHDNLPLSVKTQAYILLYQKKDMKE
;
A
#
# COMPACT_ATOMS: atom_id res chain seq x y z
N MET A 1 -40.08 7.81 9.72
CA MET A 1 -38.97 7.74 8.75
C MET A 1 -37.71 8.08 9.50
N ALA A 2 -36.69 7.22 9.50
CA ALA A 2 -35.41 7.56 10.12
C ALA A 2 -34.75 8.67 9.29
N SER A 3 -34.46 9.81 9.92
CA SER A 3 -33.66 10.87 9.30
C SER A 3 -32.20 10.46 9.40
N MET A 4 -31.52 10.34 8.27
CA MET A 4 -30.09 10.06 8.23
C MET A 4 -29.32 11.28 8.76
N THR A 5 -28.33 11.04 9.60
CA THR A 5 -27.46 12.09 10.14
C THR A 5 -26.47 12.57 9.09
N GLU A 6 -25.89 13.75 9.30
CA GLU A 6 -24.87 14.31 8.39
C GLU A 6 -23.64 13.41 8.28
N GLU A 7 -23.22 12.77 9.37
CA GLU A 7 -22.11 11.81 9.39
C GLU A 7 -22.40 10.57 8.52
N GLU A 8 -23.63 10.05 8.59
CA GLU A 8 -24.05 8.93 7.75
C GLU A 8 -24.12 9.32 6.26
N MET A 9 -24.53 10.57 5.95
CA MET A 9 -24.49 11.09 4.57
C MET A 9 -23.07 11.19 4.02
N LEU A 10 -22.12 11.69 4.83
CA LEU A 10 -20.72 11.79 4.42
C LEU A 10 -20.07 10.41 4.25
N ALA A 11 -20.33 9.48 5.17
CA ALA A 11 -19.85 8.11 5.06
C ALA A 11 -20.41 7.41 3.81
N TRP A 12 -21.69 7.62 3.50
CA TRP A 12 -22.32 7.08 2.30
C TRP A 12 -21.77 7.69 1.00
N ALA A 13 -21.50 8.99 0.98
CA ALA A 13 -20.91 9.67 -0.17
C ALA A 13 -19.47 9.19 -0.44
N LEU A 14 -18.64 9.02 0.59
CA LEU A 14 -17.29 8.46 0.47
C LEU A 14 -17.28 7.01 -0.01
N LYS A 15 -18.29 6.22 0.39
CA LYS A 15 -18.37 4.80 -0.01
C LYS A 15 -18.68 4.62 -1.50
N GLN A 16 -19.46 5.52 -2.11
CA GLN A 16 -19.78 5.44 -3.54
C GLN A 16 -18.61 5.83 -4.45
N SER A 17 -17.73 6.74 -4.03
CA SER A 17 -16.59 7.12 -4.84
C SER A 17 -15.49 6.06 -4.88
N ALA A 18 -15.43 5.18 -3.87
CA ALA A 18 -14.51 4.05 -3.82
C ALA A 18 -14.97 2.83 -4.66
N ASP A 19 -16.28 2.71 -4.92
CA ASP A 19 -16.88 1.55 -5.62
C ASP A 19 -16.76 1.61 -7.15
N GLN A 20 -16.21 2.70 -7.71
CA GLN A 20 -15.98 2.83 -9.17
C GLN A 20 -14.60 2.38 -9.64
N SER A 21 -13.76 1.79 -8.79
CA SER A 21 -12.52 1.15 -9.25
C SER A 21 -12.14 -0.07 -8.41
N THR A 22 -12.76 -1.20 -8.69
CA THR A 22 -12.28 -2.51 -8.24
C THR A 22 -12.25 -3.45 -9.45
N ASP A 23 -11.08 -3.58 -10.07
CA ASP A 23 -10.75 -4.82 -10.77
C ASP A 23 -10.59 -5.89 -9.69
N GLU A 24 -11.66 -6.62 -9.40
CA GLU A 24 -11.64 -7.70 -8.42
C GLU A 24 -10.56 -8.74 -8.80
N ILE A 25 -9.65 -9.02 -7.86
CA ILE A 25 -8.72 -10.14 -7.97
C ILE A 25 -9.42 -11.32 -7.31
N ASP A 26 -9.97 -12.21 -8.12
CA ASP A 26 -10.48 -13.51 -7.68
C ASP A 26 -9.32 -14.35 -7.14
N VAL A 27 -9.24 -14.47 -5.81
CA VAL A 27 -8.29 -15.35 -5.13
C VAL A 27 -8.92 -16.73 -5.05
N GLY A 28 -8.94 -17.44 -6.18
CA GLY A 28 -9.38 -18.82 -6.27
C GLY A 28 -8.53 -19.74 -5.38
N ASN A 29 -9.19 -20.48 -4.49
CA ASN A 29 -8.63 -21.53 -3.64
C ASN A 29 -8.01 -22.66 -4.49
N PRO A 30 -6.73 -23.07 -4.29
CA PRO A 30 -6.11 -24.13 -5.08
C PRO A 30 -6.50 -25.50 -4.50
N GLY A 31 -7.65 -26.01 -4.94
CA GLY A 31 -8.13 -27.36 -4.61
C GLY A 31 -8.77 -28.05 -5.80
N ASP A 32 -8.02 -29.01 -6.35
CA ASP A 32 -8.45 -30.14 -7.18
C ASP A 32 -8.51 -29.99 -8.72
N LYS A 33 -7.70 -30.85 -9.37
CA LYS A 33 -7.50 -31.01 -10.81
C LYS A 33 -8.70 -31.71 -11.47
N LYS A 34 -9.07 -31.35 -12.70
CA LYS A 34 -8.85 -32.13 -13.94
C LYS A 34 -9.58 -31.56 -15.18
N ALA A 35 -8.82 -31.60 -16.28
CA ALA A 35 -9.17 -31.93 -17.68
C ALA A 35 -10.02 -30.98 -18.56
N ASP A 36 -9.31 -30.54 -19.62
CA ASP A 36 -9.69 -30.50 -21.04
C ASP A 36 -10.49 -29.32 -21.61
N GLY A 37 -9.98 -28.82 -22.75
CA GLY A 37 -10.78 -28.18 -23.79
C GLY A 37 -11.00 -26.66 -23.75
N GLN A 38 -10.34 -25.98 -24.69
CA GLN A 38 -10.78 -24.76 -25.42
C GLN A 38 -10.59 -23.35 -24.80
N ASN A 39 -9.66 -22.62 -25.45
CA ASN A 39 -9.72 -21.19 -25.82
C ASN A 39 -10.11 -20.19 -24.73
N ASP A 40 -9.23 -20.01 -23.76
CA ASP A 40 -9.19 -18.85 -22.89
C ASP A 40 -8.04 -17.94 -23.32
N ARG A 41 -8.41 -16.77 -23.86
CA ARG A 41 -7.53 -15.64 -24.15
C ARG A 41 -6.44 -15.58 -23.08
N ALA A 42 -5.19 -15.81 -23.50
CA ALA A 42 -4.02 -15.56 -22.67
C ALA A 42 -3.99 -14.06 -22.33
N LEU A 43 -4.71 -13.68 -21.28
CA LEU A 43 -4.49 -12.46 -20.52
C LEU A 43 -3.11 -12.65 -19.88
N THR A 44 -2.07 -12.35 -20.64
CA THR A 44 -0.76 -12.07 -20.05
C THR A 44 -0.92 -10.75 -19.30
N LYS A 45 -1.52 -10.80 -18.11
CA LYS A 45 -1.59 -9.69 -17.16
C LYS A 45 -0.13 -9.41 -16.78
N LYS A 46 0.55 -8.53 -17.54
CA LYS A 46 1.90 -8.05 -17.21
C LYS A 46 1.83 -7.57 -15.77
N GLY A 47 2.55 -8.24 -14.87
CA GLY A 47 2.52 -7.94 -13.45
C GLY A 47 2.88 -6.47 -13.22
N ALA A 48 2.05 -5.74 -12.49
CA ALA A 48 2.35 -4.36 -12.15
C ALA A 48 3.63 -4.31 -11.31
N GLN A 49 4.59 -3.51 -11.74
CA GLN A 49 5.81 -3.27 -10.97
C GLN A 49 5.56 -2.14 -9.97
N TYR A 50 6.07 -2.30 -8.76
CA TYR A 50 5.95 -1.30 -7.71
C TYR A 50 7.32 -0.92 -7.17
N GLN A 51 7.45 0.33 -6.72
CA GLN A 51 8.63 0.85 -6.05
C GLN A 51 8.26 1.26 -4.64
N LEU A 52 9.07 0.84 -3.66
CA LEU A 52 8.91 1.31 -2.29
C LEU A 52 9.18 2.82 -2.24
N GLN A 53 8.19 3.58 -1.78
CA GLN A 53 8.21 5.04 -1.74
C GLN A 53 8.36 5.55 -0.31
N SER A 54 7.58 5.00 0.63
CA SER A 54 7.64 5.41 2.03
C SER A 54 7.41 4.23 2.98
N ILE A 55 7.92 4.37 4.20
CA ILE A 55 7.77 3.42 5.30
C ILE A 55 7.33 4.20 6.53
N VAL A 56 6.23 3.81 7.15
CA VAL A 56 5.92 4.21 8.53
C VAL A 56 6.51 3.14 9.44
N ALA A 57 7.46 3.52 10.28
CA ALA A 57 8.12 2.63 11.22
C ALA A 57 7.60 2.91 12.64
N HIS A 58 7.36 1.85 13.39
CA HIS A 58 6.98 1.89 14.80
C HIS A 58 8.11 1.34 15.66
N SER A 59 8.53 2.11 16.64
CA SER A 59 9.49 1.70 17.66
C SER A 59 8.78 1.57 19.00
N GLY A 60 8.42 0.34 19.35
CA GLY A 60 7.83 -0.01 20.63
C GLY A 60 7.49 -1.49 20.68
N ASP A 61 7.32 -2.02 21.89
CA ASP A 61 7.05 -3.45 22.09
C ASP A 61 5.56 -3.80 21.91
N THR A 62 4.67 -2.80 21.91
CA THR A 62 3.22 -2.99 21.75
C THR A 62 2.63 -1.97 20.79
N PRO A 63 1.50 -2.26 20.11
CA PRO A 63 0.85 -1.27 19.25
C PRO A 63 0.26 -0.07 20.01
N HIS A 64 0.07 -0.20 21.33
CA HIS A 64 -0.58 0.81 22.17
C HIS A 64 0.38 1.90 22.64
N CYS A 65 1.70 1.66 22.58
CA CYS A 65 2.70 2.63 22.99
C CYS A 65 3.99 2.48 22.16
N GLY A 66 4.72 3.57 22.01
CA GLY A 66 5.94 3.60 21.22
C GLY A 66 6.01 4.89 20.41
N HIS A 67 6.91 4.90 19.41
CA HIS A 67 7.17 6.07 18.61
C HIS A 67 7.05 5.78 17.12
N TYR A 68 6.36 6.63 16.39
CA TYR A 68 6.20 6.49 14.95
C TYR A 68 7.10 7.50 14.23
N VAL A 69 7.86 7.00 13.25
CA VAL A 69 8.64 7.84 12.34
C VAL A 69 8.35 7.43 10.91
N THR A 70 8.51 8.36 9.98
CA THR A 70 8.27 8.09 8.56
C THR A 70 9.54 8.23 7.76
N TRP A 71 9.87 7.21 6.98
CA TRP A 71 10.97 7.23 6.01
C TRP A 71 10.40 7.42 4.62
N CYS A 72 10.81 8.47 3.93
CA CYS A 72 10.38 8.76 2.56
C CYS A 72 11.57 8.76 1.62
N ARG A 73 11.44 8.12 0.47
CA ARG A 73 12.44 8.17 -0.59
C ARG A 73 12.26 9.45 -1.40
N ARG A 74 13.34 10.22 -1.54
CA ARG A 74 13.42 11.32 -2.51
C ARG A 74 13.66 10.73 -3.90
N TRP A 75 12.81 11.06 -4.87
CA TRP A 75 12.85 10.43 -6.19
C TRP A 75 14.03 10.92 -7.04
N GLU A 76 14.43 12.18 -6.86
CA GLU A 76 15.50 12.85 -7.60
C GLU A 76 16.88 12.26 -7.29
N THR A 77 17.16 12.05 -6.01
CA THR A 77 18.49 11.69 -5.49
C THR A 77 18.57 10.23 -5.06
N SER A 78 17.44 9.52 -5.00
CA SER A 78 17.32 8.20 -4.37
C SER A 78 17.79 8.13 -2.91
N THR A 79 17.90 9.27 -2.23
CA THR A 79 18.17 9.33 -0.79
C THR A 79 16.88 9.16 0.01
N TRP A 80 17.03 8.82 1.29
CA TRP A 80 15.93 8.67 2.24
C TRP A 80 15.90 9.85 3.20
N ILE A 81 14.71 10.29 3.55
CA ILE A 81 14.48 11.29 4.58
C ILE A 81 13.70 10.62 5.70
N CYS A 82 14.24 10.66 6.92
CA CYS A 82 13.52 10.28 8.12
C CYS A 82 12.88 11.51 8.73
N TYR A 83 11.55 11.54 8.71
CA TYR A 83 10.71 12.50 9.40
C TYR A 83 10.37 11.96 10.78
N ASN A 84 10.88 12.64 11.79
CA ASN A 84 10.69 12.34 13.19
C ASN A 84 10.13 13.60 13.88
N ASP A 85 8.81 13.66 14.00
CA ASP A 85 8.04 14.81 14.49
C ASP A 85 8.44 16.12 13.80
N SER A 86 9.09 17.03 14.54
CA SER A 86 9.54 18.33 14.04
C SER A 86 10.90 18.29 13.33
N THR A 87 11.53 17.11 13.24
CA THR A 87 12.88 16.95 12.69
C THR A 87 12.86 16.13 11.40
N ALA A 88 13.74 16.50 10.47
CA ALA A 88 13.98 15.76 9.23
C ALA A 88 15.48 15.50 9.10
N SER A 89 15.86 14.26 8.79
CA SER A 89 17.25 13.87 8.57
C SER A 89 17.41 13.11 7.26
N GLU A 90 18.43 13.45 6.48
CA GLU A 90 18.75 12.77 5.22
C GLU A 90 19.70 11.60 5.46
N HIS A 91 19.47 10.51 4.74
CA HIS A 91 20.24 9.27 4.80
C HIS A 91 20.41 8.72 3.39
N ASP A 92 21.61 8.26 3.04
CA ASP A 92 21.83 7.62 1.74
C ASP A 92 21.10 6.26 1.63
N ASN A 93 20.94 5.58 2.76
CA ASN A 93 20.35 4.24 2.84
C ASN A 93 19.44 4.11 4.06
N LEU A 94 18.47 3.19 3.99
CA LEU A 94 17.65 2.84 5.15
C LEU A 94 18.50 2.10 6.21
N PRO A 95 18.45 2.52 7.48
CA PRO A 95 19.11 1.79 8.55
C PRO A 95 18.45 0.43 8.78
N LEU A 96 19.23 -0.51 9.32
CA LEU A 96 18.78 -1.89 9.52
C LEU A 96 17.56 -1.98 10.46
N SER A 97 17.48 -1.10 11.46
CA SER A 97 16.35 -1.04 12.40
C SER A 97 15.01 -0.82 11.71
N VAL A 98 14.97 -0.09 10.59
CA VAL A 98 13.74 0.16 9.84
C VAL A 98 13.16 -1.14 9.29
N LYS A 99 14.01 -2.13 8.95
CA LYS A 99 13.52 -3.42 8.44
C LYS A 99 12.74 -4.20 9.49
N THR A 100 13.08 -4.05 10.76
CA THR A 100 12.40 -4.73 11.87
C THR A 100 11.28 -3.88 12.48
N GLN A 101 11.29 -2.58 12.24
CA GLN A 101 10.31 -1.61 12.75
C GLN A 101 9.25 -1.20 11.73
N ALA A 102 9.39 -1.62 10.46
CA ALA A 102 8.43 -1.28 9.41
C ALA A 102 7.03 -1.75 9.78
N TYR A 103 6.07 -0.82 9.79
CA TYR A 103 4.70 -1.06 10.18
C TYR A 103 3.73 -0.88 9.00
N ILE A 104 3.86 0.22 8.24
CA ILE A 104 3.10 0.45 7.00
C ILE A 104 4.08 0.71 5.85
N LEU A 105 3.90 0.02 4.73
CA LEU A 105 4.70 0.19 3.53
C LEU A 105 3.88 0.82 2.42
N LEU A 106 4.35 1.96 1.90
CA LEU A 106 3.71 2.64 0.78
C LEU A 106 4.52 2.38 -0.48
N TYR A 107 3.86 1.77 -1.46
CA TYR A 107 4.43 1.44 -2.75
C TYR A 107 3.78 2.30 -3.84
N GLN A 108 4.61 2.88 -4.70
CA GLN A 108 4.16 3.56 -5.90
C GLN A 108 4.22 2.60 -7.08
N LYS A 109 3.12 2.50 -7.85
CA LYS A 109 3.12 1.76 -9.11
C LYS A 109 4.12 2.41 -10.07
N LYS A 110 5.02 1.62 -10.64
CA LYS A 110 5.88 2.06 -11.73
C LYS A 110 5.08 2.00 -13.02
N ASP A 111 5.07 3.10 -13.75
CA ASP A 111 4.61 3.08 -15.13
C ASP A 111 5.54 2.16 -15.91
N MET A 112 4.97 1.15 -16.56
CA MET A 112 5.71 0.36 -17.53
C MET A 112 5.93 1.26 -18.75
N LYS A 113 7.17 1.71 -18.96
CA LYS A 113 7.56 2.17 -20.29
C LYS A 113 7.52 0.94 -21.20
N GLU A 114 6.62 0.96 -22.16
CA GLU A 114 6.56 -0.03 -23.25
C GLU A 114 7.83 0.01 -24.11
#